data_AF-A0A9E3U5Q9-F1
#
_entry.id   AF-A0A9E3U5Q9-F1
#
_cell.length_a   1.000
_cell.length_b   1.000
_cell.length_c   1.000
_cell.angle_alpha   90.00
_cell.angle_beta   90.00
_cell.angle_gamma   90.00
#
_symmetry.space_group_name_H-M   'P 1'
#
loop_
_entity.id
_entity.type
_entity.pdbx_description
1 polymer ?
#
loop_
_entity_poly.entity_id
_entity_poly.type
_entity_poly.pdbx_seq_one_letter_code
_entity_poly.pdbx_strand_id
1 'polypeptide(L)'
;MKRFAYVVIVSFALACESGERREAEQVVVAVERFRRADNPAKPAAVDALRAVACTAAEVCRVRDACLASAEATAKALRLKSEVEQGLTAVEKGEMPKESPDARALAAKLDEAEALLKEGFERLGPCDDQILALKRRHRI
;
A
#
# COMPACT_ATOMS: atom_id res chain seq x y z
N MET A 1 -42.34 44.18 21.08
CA MET A 1 -41.14 43.83 21.88
C MET A 1 -40.66 42.46 21.44
N LYS A 2 -39.40 42.35 21.03
CA LYS A 2 -38.76 41.19 20.35
C LYS A 2 -38.55 40.03 21.34
N ARG A 3 -38.87 38.80 20.93
CA ARG A 3 -38.38 37.57 21.57
C ARG A 3 -37.54 36.79 20.54
N PHE A 4 -36.22 36.92 20.66
CA PHE A 4 -35.27 36.01 20.05
C PHE A 4 -35.28 34.71 20.86
N ALA A 5 -35.64 33.60 20.24
CA ALA A 5 -35.40 32.27 20.79
C ALA A 5 -34.38 31.58 19.89
N TYR A 6 -33.11 31.69 20.26
CA TYR A 6 -32.03 30.84 19.78
C TYR A 6 -32.25 29.43 20.35
N VAL A 7 -32.53 28.45 19.51
CA VAL A 7 -32.33 27.05 19.86
C VAL A 7 -31.13 26.58 19.07
N VAL A 8 -30.02 26.47 19.79
CA VAL A 8 -28.72 25.96 19.33
C VAL A 8 -28.87 24.46 19.07
N ILE A 9 -28.72 24.08 17.79
CA ILE A 9 -28.61 22.68 17.35
C ILE A 9 -27.21 22.20 17.73
N VAL A 10 -27.09 21.36 18.78
CA VAL A 10 -25.87 20.63 19.13
C VAL A 10 -26.25 19.18 19.34
N SER A 11 -25.98 18.33 18.34
CA SER A 11 -26.01 16.86 18.45
C SER A 11 -25.31 16.18 17.26
N PHE A 12 -24.01 16.41 17.05
CA PHE A 12 -23.22 15.71 16.01
C PHE A 12 -21.85 15.17 16.48
N ALA A 13 -21.64 14.94 17.78
CA ALA A 13 -20.33 14.50 18.28
C ALA A 13 -20.16 12.97 18.43
N LEU A 14 -21.23 12.16 18.33
CA LEU A 14 -21.14 10.70 18.56
C LEU A 14 -21.00 9.85 17.27
N ALA A 15 -21.10 10.47 16.09
CA ALA A 15 -20.99 9.74 14.81
C ALA A 15 -19.53 9.64 14.31
N CYS A 16 -18.65 10.58 14.69
CA CYS A 16 -17.28 10.64 14.14
C CYS A 16 -16.38 9.48 14.60
N GLU A 17 -16.49 9.03 15.86
CA GLU A 17 -15.61 7.99 16.40
C GLU A 17 -15.87 6.62 15.76
N SER A 18 -17.13 6.33 15.41
CA SER A 18 -17.50 5.09 14.72
C SER A 18 -17.00 5.05 13.26
N GLY A 19 -16.94 6.21 12.60
CA GLY A 19 -16.42 6.34 11.24
C GLY A 19 -14.92 6.12 11.18
N GLU A 20 -14.17 6.83 12.03
CA GLU A 20 -12.71 6.72 12.09
C GLU A 20 -12.25 5.30 12.47
N ARG A 21 -12.91 4.66 13.45
CA ARG A 21 -12.63 3.25 13.78
C ARG A 21 -12.83 2.33 12.59
N ARG A 22 -13.91 2.51 11.82
CA ARG A 22 -14.19 1.68 10.64
C ARG A 22 -13.14 1.88 9.54
N GLU A 23 -12.71 3.12 9.31
CA GLU A 23 -11.61 3.41 8.39
C GLU A 23 -10.30 2.73 8.86
N ALA A 24 -10.01 2.79 10.16
CA ALA A 24 -8.84 2.13 10.74
C ALA A 24 -8.87 0.60 10.55
N GLU A 25 -10.02 -0.04 10.80
CA GLU A 25 -10.23 -1.48 10.55
C GLU A 25 -10.00 -1.83 9.07
N GLN A 26 -10.50 -1.01 8.14
CA GLN A 26 -10.31 -1.22 6.70
C GLN A 26 -8.83 -1.13 6.30
N VAL A 27 -8.10 -0.13 6.81
CA VAL A 27 -6.66 0.01 6.54
C VAL A 27 -5.89 -1.20 7.08
N VAL A 28 -6.18 -1.61 8.33
CA VAL A 28 -5.54 -2.79 8.94
C VAL A 28 -5.78 -4.05 8.10
N VAL A 29 -7.04 -4.31 7.73
CA VAL A 29 -7.39 -5.49 6.91
C VAL A 29 -6.70 -5.45 5.55
N ALA A 30 -6.66 -4.30 4.90
CA ALA A 30 -6.00 -4.16 3.60
C ALA A 30 -4.48 -4.39 3.69
N VAL A 31 -3.82 -3.88 4.73
CA VAL A 31 -2.40 -4.11 4.99
C VAL A 31 -2.13 -5.59 5.27
N GLU A 32 -2.94 -6.25 6.10
CA GLU A 32 -2.80 -7.67 6.38
C GLU A 32 -3.02 -8.53 5.12
N ARG A 33 -3.99 -8.17 4.29
CA ARG A 33 -4.23 -8.81 2.99
C ARG A 33 -3.01 -8.69 2.07
N PHE A 34 -2.42 -7.50 1.95
CA PHE A 34 -1.18 -7.32 1.17
C PHE A 34 -0.03 -8.16 1.72
N ARG A 35 0.15 -8.21 3.04
CA ARG A 35 1.23 -8.98 3.69
C ARG A 35 1.10 -10.48 3.40
N ARG A 36 -0.11 -11.01 3.52
CA ARG A 36 -0.42 -12.44 3.30
C ARG A 36 -0.54 -12.83 1.84
N ALA A 37 -0.66 -11.88 0.91
CA ALA A 37 -0.72 -12.17 -0.51
C ALA A 37 0.61 -12.78 -1.00
N ASP A 38 0.50 -13.83 -1.82
CA ASP A 38 1.64 -14.38 -2.55
C ASP A 38 2.24 -13.34 -3.49
N ASN A 39 3.52 -13.50 -3.84
CA ASN A 39 4.25 -12.54 -4.67
C ASN A 39 3.52 -12.15 -5.99
N PRO A 40 2.92 -13.08 -6.76
CA PRO A 40 2.17 -12.70 -7.96
C PRO A 40 0.91 -11.87 -7.67
N ALA A 41 0.32 -12.03 -6.48
CA ALA A 41 -0.91 -11.35 -6.06
C ALA A 41 -0.64 -10.00 -5.37
N LYS A 42 0.58 -9.77 -4.87
CA LYS A 42 0.96 -8.53 -4.18
C LYS A 42 0.68 -7.26 -5.00
N PRO A 43 0.99 -7.17 -6.30
CA PRO A 43 0.67 -5.99 -7.10
C PRO A 43 -0.81 -5.60 -7.07
N ALA A 44 -1.73 -6.57 -7.19
CA ALA A 44 -3.17 -6.31 -7.09
C ALA A 44 -3.60 -5.96 -5.66
N ALA A 45 -2.96 -6.55 -4.65
CA ALA A 45 -3.24 -6.24 -3.26
C ALA A 45 -2.81 -4.80 -2.86
N VAL A 46 -1.78 -4.24 -3.51
CA VAL A 46 -1.43 -2.82 -3.35
C VAL A 46 -2.53 -1.91 -3.85
N ASP A 47 -3.11 -2.22 -5.02
CA ASP A 47 -4.18 -1.39 -5.58
C ASP A 47 -5.41 -1.38 -4.65
N ALA A 48 -5.71 -2.52 -4.01
CA ALA A 48 -6.75 -2.60 -2.98
C ALA A 48 -6.42 -1.77 -1.73
N LEU A 49 -5.16 -1.76 -1.27
CA LEU A 49 -4.72 -0.90 -0.16
C LEU A 49 -4.81 0.59 -0.52
N ARG A 50 -4.40 0.97 -1.74
CA ARG A 50 -4.49 2.34 -2.25
C ARG A 50 -5.95 2.82 -2.30
N ALA A 51 -6.87 1.93 -2.67
CA ALA A 51 -8.28 2.23 -2.78
C ALA A 51 -9.02 2.37 -1.44
N VAL A 52 -8.38 2.08 -0.30
CA VAL A 52 -9.00 2.30 1.02
C VAL A 52 -9.21 3.79 1.23
N ALA A 53 -10.48 4.18 1.22
CA ALA A 53 -10.90 5.53 1.57
C ALA A 53 -10.54 5.80 3.03
N CYS A 54 -9.98 6.98 3.28
CA CYS A 54 -9.73 7.50 4.61
C CYS A 54 -10.06 8.98 4.58
N THR A 55 -10.62 9.47 5.69
CA THR A 55 -10.91 10.89 5.89
C THR A 55 -10.27 11.38 7.18
N ALA A 56 -10.08 10.50 8.17
CA ALA A 56 -9.31 10.80 9.35
C ALA A 56 -7.81 10.90 9.02
N ALA A 57 -7.21 12.07 9.31
CA ALA A 57 -5.82 12.37 8.97
C ALA A 57 -4.83 11.32 9.48
N GLU A 58 -5.05 10.78 10.68
CA GLU A 58 -4.20 9.74 11.23
C GLU A 58 -4.33 8.41 10.48
N VAL A 59 -5.55 7.99 10.16
CA VAL A 59 -5.80 6.77 9.37
C VAL A 59 -5.18 6.88 7.99
N CYS A 60 -5.32 8.03 7.34
CA CYS A 60 -4.68 8.30 6.05
C CYS A 60 -3.15 8.22 6.13
N ARG A 61 -2.55 8.83 7.15
CA ARG A 61 -1.11 8.78 7.37
C ARG A 61 -0.62 7.33 7.52
N VAL A 62 -1.34 6.49 8.27
CA VAL A 62 -0.98 5.07 8.43
C VAL A 62 -1.11 4.32 7.10
N ARG A 63 -2.22 4.53 6.37
CA ARG A 63 -2.41 3.96 5.03
C ARG A 63 -1.24 4.31 4.12
N ASP A 64 -0.88 5.59 4.04
CA ASP A 64 0.14 6.10 3.11
C ASP A 64 1.54 5.59 3.48
N ALA A 65 1.86 5.50 4.77
CA ALA A 65 3.11 4.90 5.23
C ALA A 65 3.24 3.43 4.82
N CYS A 66 2.16 2.66 4.96
CA CYS A 66 2.13 1.27 4.53
C CYS A 66 2.12 1.12 3.01
N LEU A 67 1.44 2.03 2.30
CA LEU A 67 1.40 2.05 0.86
C LEU A 67 2.79 2.29 0.27
N ALA A 68 3.61 3.16 0.86
CA ALA A 68 4.97 3.44 0.39
C ALA A 68 5.90 2.21 0.41
N SER A 69 5.74 1.30 1.39
CA SER A 69 6.44 0.01 1.42
C SER A 69 5.86 -0.96 0.39
N ALA A 70 4.53 -1.04 0.34
CA ALA A 70 3.81 -1.98 -0.50
C ALA A 70 4.02 -1.69 -2.00
N GLU A 71 4.00 -0.42 -2.41
CA GLU A 71 4.21 0.02 -3.79
C GLU A 71 5.62 -0.30 -4.29
N ALA A 72 6.65 -0.02 -3.50
CA ALA A 72 8.03 -0.35 -3.86
C ALA A 72 8.18 -1.87 -4.08
N THR A 73 7.62 -2.67 -3.15
CA THR A 73 7.62 -4.13 -3.27
C THR A 73 6.85 -4.62 -4.50
N ALA A 74 5.66 -4.08 -4.76
CA ALA A 74 4.87 -4.46 -5.93
C ALA A 74 5.56 -4.09 -7.25
N LYS A 75 6.20 -2.92 -7.33
CA LYS A 75 6.96 -2.52 -8.51
C LYS A 75 8.15 -3.46 -8.75
N ALA A 76 8.89 -3.81 -7.70
CA ALA A 76 9.98 -4.77 -7.79
C ALA A 76 9.51 -6.14 -8.30
N LEU A 77 8.36 -6.63 -7.80
CA LEU A 77 7.81 -7.93 -8.20
C LEU A 77 7.35 -7.93 -9.66
N ARG A 78 6.84 -6.81 -10.18
CA ARG A 78 6.55 -6.65 -11.61
C ARG A 78 7.83 -6.73 -12.44
N LEU A 79 8.87 -5.96 -12.07
CA LEU A 79 10.16 -6.00 -12.76
C LEU A 79 10.79 -7.38 -12.74
N LYS A 80 10.76 -8.07 -11.59
CA LYS A 80 11.20 -9.48 -11.48
C LYS A 80 10.46 -10.38 -12.47
N SER A 81 9.14 -10.24 -12.57
CA SER A 81 8.34 -11.03 -13.52
C SER A 81 8.71 -10.72 -14.98
N GLU A 82 8.93 -9.46 -15.32
CA GLU A 82 9.41 -9.06 -16.65
C GLU A 82 10.79 -9.64 -16.97
N VAL A 83 11.70 -9.67 -16.00
CA VAL A 83 13.03 -10.28 -16.14
C VAL A 83 12.91 -11.79 -16.35
N GLU A 84 12.11 -12.49 -15.55
CA GLU A 84 11.86 -13.94 -15.72
C GLU A 84 11.30 -14.27 -17.11
N GLN A 85 10.36 -13.45 -17.61
CA GLN A 85 9.80 -13.59 -18.96
C GLN A 85 10.86 -13.31 -20.03
N GLY A 86 11.65 -12.25 -19.88
CA GLY A 86 12.72 -11.90 -20.81
C GLY A 86 13.80 -12.98 -20.89
N LEU A 87 14.25 -13.51 -19.76
CA LEU A 87 15.21 -14.61 -19.71
C LEU A 87 14.65 -15.87 -20.38
N THR A 88 13.38 -16.21 -20.12
CA THR A 88 12.70 -17.32 -20.79
C THR A 88 12.68 -17.14 -22.31
N ALA A 89 12.40 -15.93 -22.80
CA ALA A 89 12.40 -15.62 -24.23
C ALA A 89 13.81 -15.74 -24.84
N VAL A 90 14.85 -15.30 -24.13
CA VAL A 90 16.24 -15.46 -24.55
C VAL A 90 16.65 -16.93 -24.64
N GLU A 91 16.26 -17.75 -23.65
CA GLU A 91 16.54 -19.19 -23.63
C GLU A 91 15.86 -19.93 -24.77
N LYS A 92 14.64 -19.54 -25.12
CA LYS A 92 13.88 -20.09 -26.26
C LYS A 92 14.32 -19.57 -27.62
N GLY A 93 15.23 -18.58 -27.66
CA GLY A 93 15.64 -17.91 -28.90
C GLY A 93 14.59 -16.97 -29.49
N GLU A 94 13.54 -16.64 -28.74
CA GLU A 94 12.50 -15.66 -29.10
C GLU A 94 13.02 -14.22 -28.95
N MET A 95 14.06 -14.02 -28.14
CA MET A 95 14.78 -12.75 -27.97
C MET A 95 16.28 -12.93 -28.20
N PRO A 96 16.92 -12.18 -29.11
CA PRO A 96 18.37 -12.26 -29.30
C PRO A 96 19.13 -11.79 -28.05
N LYS A 97 20.15 -12.54 -27.62
CA LYS A 97 20.99 -12.23 -26.44
C LYS A 97 21.64 -10.85 -26.50
N GLU A 98 22.01 -10.41 -27.70
CA GLU A 98 22.68 -9.12 -27.92
C GLU A 98 21.69 -7.98 -28.20
N SER A 99 20.39 -8.25 -28.16
CA SER A 99 19.38 -7.21 -28.35
C SER A 99 19.43 -6.18 -27.21
N PRO A 100 19.06 -4.92 -27.48
CA PRO A 100 18.92 -3.92 -26.42
C PRO A 100 18.00 -4.37 -25.28
N ASP A 101 16.92 -5.09 -25.60
CA ASP A 101 15.96 -5.59 -24.62
C ASP A 101 16.59 -6.65 -23.69
N ALA A 102 17.36 -7.59 -24.23
CA ALA A 102 18.08 -8.60 -23.45
C ALA A 102 19.14 -7.96 -22.53
N ARG A 103 19.84 -6.92 -23.01
CA ARG A 103 20.82 -6.17 -22.21
C ARG A 103 20.16 -5.33 -21.11
N ALA A 104 18.93 -4.87 -21.32
CA ALA A 104 18.17 -4.11 -20.33
C ALA A 104 17.66 -4.96 -19.14
N LEU A 105 17.61 -6.30 -19.28
CA LEU A 105 17.14 -7.18 -18.21
C LEU A 105 17.97 -7.07 -16.93
N ALA A 106 19.29 -6.88 -17.05
CA ALA A 106 20.18 -6.70 -15.90
C ALA A 106 19.83 -5.41 -15.11
N ALA A 107 19.68 -4.29 -15.82
CA ALA A 107 19.30 -3.02 -15.19
C ALA A 107 17.91 -3.08 -14.52
N LYS A 108 16.95 -3.81 -15.11
CA LYS A 108 15.64 -4.06 -14.49
C LYS A 108 15.75 -4.87 -13.19
N LEU A 109 16.68 -5.84 -13.14
CA LEU A 109 16.92 -6.62 -11.94
C LEU A 109 17.55 -5.77 -10.83
N ASP A 110 18.51 -4.92 -11.18
CA ASP A 110 19.12 -3.97 -10.24
C ASP A 110 18.07 -2.99 -9.67
N GLU A 111 17.17 -2.48 -10.52
CA GLU A 111 16.06 -1.63 -10.09
C GLU A 111 15.09 -2.39 -9.16
N ALA A 112 14.78 -3.65 -9.49
CA ALA A 112 13.94 -4.49 -8.65
C ALA A 112 14.55 -4.72 -7.26
N GLU A 113 15.86 -4.97 -7.18
CA GLU A 113 16.57 -5.13 -5.91
C GLU A 113 16.54 -3.85 -5.07
N ALA A 114 16.83 -2.70 -5.69
CA ALA A 114 16.74 -1.40 -5.03
C ALA A 114 15.34 -1.14 -4.46
N LEU A 115 14.29 -1.44 -5.24
CA LEU A 115 12.90 -1.29 -4.82
C LEU A 115 12.50 -2.27 -3.70
N LEU A 116 13.01 -3.51 -3.69
CA LEU A 116 12.79 -4.44 -2.59
C LEU A 116 13.43 -3.92 -1.30
N LYS A 117 14.65 -3.39 -1.40
CA LYS A 117 15.35 -2.78 -0.27
C LYS A 117 14.58 -1.58 0.26
N GLU A 118 14.15 -0.68 -0.61
CA GLU A 118 13.31 0.47 -0.26
C GLU A 118 11.99 0.04 0.40
N GLY A 119 11.34 -0.99 -0.15
CA GLY A 119 10.14 -1.57 0.42
C GLY A 119 10.38 -2.10 1.84
N PHE A 120 11.49 -2.82 2.04
CA PHE A 120 11.90 -3.36 3.34
C PHE A 120 12.21 -2.27 4.36
N GLU A 121 12.98 -1.24 3.99
CA GLU A 121 13.32 -0.11 4.87
C GLU A 121 12.07 0.66 5.35
N ARG A 122 10.99 0.66 4.55
CA ARG A 122 9.71 1.27 4.91
C ARG A 122 8.75 0.36 5.69
N LEU A 123 9.06 -0.92 5.88
CA LEU A 123 8.21 -1.82 6.65
C LEU A 123 8.12 -1.41 8.11
N GLY A 124 9.25 -1.07 8.75
CA GLY A 124 9.29 -0.65 10.15
C GLY A 124 8.33 0.51 10.47
N PRO A 125 8.43 1.65 9.77
CA PRO A 125 7.49 2.76 9.94
C PRO A 125 6.01 2.40 9.71
N CYS A 126 5.70 1.47 8.80
CA CYS A 126 4.34 0.96 8.60
C CYS A 126 3.89 0.10 9.79
N ASP A 127 4.74 -0.82 10.26
CA ASP A 127 4.46 -1.70 11.39
C ASP A 127 4.16 -0.92 12.67
N ASP A 128 5.01 0.06 12.99
CA ASP A 128 4.84 0.91 14.17
C ASP A 128 3.51 1.67 14.13
N GLN A 129 3.15 2.20 12.96
CA GLN A 129 1.91 2.95 12.78
C GLN A 129 0.67 2.05 12.82
N ILE A 130 0.73 0.84 12.25
CA ILE A 130 -0.36 -0.13 12.34
C ILE A 130 -0.58 -0.56 13.78
N LEU A 131 0.48 -0.83 14.54
CA LEU A 131 0.39 -1.18 15.96
C LEU A 131 -0.19 -0.02 16.78
N ALA A 132 0.22 1.21 16.51
CA ALA A 132 -0.34 2.40 17.18
C ALA A 132 -1.84 2.58 16.86
N LEU A 133 -2.22 2.42 15.59
CA LEU A 133 -3.60 2.53 15.14
C LEU A 133 -4.50 1.47 15.79
N LYS A 134 -4.02 0.21 15.83
CA LYS A 134 -4.69 -0.91 16.51
C LYS A 134 -4.95 -0.62 17.98
N ARG A 135 -3.93 -0.16 18.72
CA ARG A 135 -4.05 0.21 20.14
C ARG A 135 -5.06 1.34 20.35
N ARG A 136 -5.04 2.38 19.51
CA ARG A 136 -5.92 3.55 19.63
C ARG A 136 -7.39 3.16 19.47
N HIS A 137 -7.71 2.40 18.42
CA HIS A 137 -9.10 2.05 18.10
C HIS A 137 -9.57 0.74 18.74
N ARG A 138 -8.70 0.03 19.47
CA ARG A 138 -8.96 -1.28 20.09
C ARG A 138 -9.43 -2.31 19.05
N ILE A 139 -8.59 -2.52 18.04
CA ILE A 139 -8.77 -3.45 16.91
C ILE A 139 -7.55 -4.37 16.74
#